data_AF-A0A1G7N1Q9-F1
#
_entry.id   AF-A0A1G7N1Q9-F1
#
_cell.length_a   1.000
_cell.length_b   1.000
_cell.length_c   1.000
_cell.angle_alpha   90.00
_cell.angle_beta   90.00
_cell.angle_gamma   90.00
#
_symmetry.space_group_name_H-M   'P 1'
#
loop_
_entity.id
_entity.type
_entity.pdbx_description
1 polymer ?
#
loop_
_entity_poly.entity_id
_entity_poly.type
_entity_poly.pdbx_seq_one_letter_code
_entity_poly.pdbx_strand_id
1 'polypeptide(L)'
;MSGNKINGVSGVDGFLAYLSDINRYMHKTYRAANFNMLFGHSLGGTLATYALLNKPELFNAYPIASPNYNINNGNFHKSLDMILKEKPEMIRSRFIYLTVGDQWQTENGFRAGDQKMDSIFKSSSSQKYYFRDSKGYGHNTTPTIAFVDGMSQIFSEWWHKSPDLRDSISGKNGDPATLVNQYYKRLSNWYGYTINPNAGDYQYYMGIAYLETKDYKTAAQYLNEGLKHYPNNADLLAVYGDALLGLNQPDKAKESYRKALRITTDQELIADINRKLKAM
;
A
#
# COMPACT_ATOMS: atom_id res chain seq x y z
N MET A 1 15.39 -36.76 18.10
CA MET A 1 14.33 -37.58 17.48
C MET A 1 14.12 -37.09 16.07
N SER A 2 14.33 -38.00 15.11
CA SER A 2 14.21 -37.80 13.68
C SER A 2 12.75 -37.59 13.28
N GLY A 3 12.41 -36.37 12.86
CA GLY A 3 11.13 -36.04 12.23
C GLY A 3 11.25 -36.10 10.71
N ASN A 4 10.45 -36.97 10.11
CA ASN A 4 10.34 -37.29 8.69
C ASN A 4 10.66 -36.16 7.71
N LYS A 5 11.70 -36.39 6.89
CA LYS A 5 11.92 -35.69 5.63
C LYS A 5 10.81 -36.09 4.66
N ILE A 6 9.95 -35.15 4.30
CA ILE A 6 9.20 -35.22 3.04
C ILE A 6 10.24 -34.98 1.93
N ASN A 7 10.36 -35.91 1.00
CA ASN A 7 11.37 -35.88 -0.06
C ASN A 7 11.29 -34.57 -0.89
N GLY A 8 12.40 -33.83 -0.94
CA GLY A 8 12.70 -32.88 -2.03
C GLY A 8 12.67 -31.38 -1.70
N VAL A 9 12.23 -30.96 -0.52
CA VAL A 9 12.05 -29.53 -0.20
C VAL A 9 12.42 -29.31 1.27
N SER A 10 13.28 -28.32 1.58
CA SER A 10 13.57 -27.98 2.99
C SER A 10 12.27 -27.59 3.71
N GLY A 11 12.18 -27.75 5.04
CA GLY A 11 10.96 -27.39 5.78
C GLY A 11 10.51 -25.94 5.53
N VAL A 12 11.46 -25.03 5.25
CA VAL A 12 11.20 -23.64 4.89
C VAL A 12 10.63 -23.51 3.48
N ASP A 13 11.24 -24.17 2.49
CA ASP A 13 10.74 -24.12 1.12
C ASP A 13 9.34 -24.74 0.99
N GLY A 14 9.04 -25.77 1.79
CA GLY A 14 7.71 -26.40 1.85
C GLY A 14 6.67 -25.45 2.43
N PHE A 15 7.07 -24.67 3.44
CA PHE A 15 6.21 -23.63 3.99
C PHE A 15 5.97 -22.49 2.99
N LEU A 16 6.99 -22.07 2.22
CA LEU A 16 6.80 -21.07 1.16
C LEU A 16 5.88 -21.57 0.04
N ALA A 17 5.96 -22.85 -0.32
CA ALA A 17 5.03 -23.47 -1.26
C ALA A 17 3.58 -23.42 -0.72
N TYR A 18 3.39 -23.72 0.56
CA TYR A 18 2.09 -23.59 1.22
C TYR A 18 1.56 -22.15 1.21
N LEU A 19 2.39 -21.15 1.46
CA LEU A 19 1.99 -19.73 1.35
C LEU A 19 1.58 -19.35 -0.09
N SER A 20 2.24 -19.92 -1.10
CA SER A 20 1.85 -19.75 -2.51
C SER A 20 0.46 -20.33 -2.79
N ASP A 21 0.14 -21.49 -2.22
CA ASP A 21 -1.19 -22.12 -2.35
C ASP A 21 -2.27 -21.29 -1.63
N ILE A 22 -1.97 -20.72 -0.46
CA ILE A 22 -2.88 -19.76 0.21
C ILE A 22 -3.13 -18.56 -0.71
N ASN A 23 -2.10 -17.98 -1.31
CA ASN A 23 -2.26 -16.85 -2.22
C ASN A 23 -3.20 -17.21 -3.39
N ARG A 24 -3.00 -18.38 -4.01
CA ARG A 24 -3.88 -18.87 -5.09
C ARG A 24 -5.33 -19.03 -4.60
N TYR A 25 -5.53 -19.56 -3.40
CA TYR A 25 -6.86 -19.68 -2.79
C TYR A 25 -7.52 -18.31 -2.56
N MET A 26 -6.77 -17.32 -2.08
CA MET A 26 -7.27 -15.97 -1.86
C MET A 26 -7.75 -15.32 -3.16
N HIS A 27 -6.98 -15.42 -4.25
CA HIS A 27 -7.39 -14.91 -5.57
C HIS A 27 -8.58 -15.66 -6.18
N LYS A 28 -8.77 -16.95 -5.85
CA LYS A 28 -9.94 -17.71 -6.29
C LYS A 28 -11.21 -17.31 -5.53
N THR A 29 -11.06 -16.94 -4.26
CA THR A 29 -12.18 -16.74 -3.32
C THR A 29 -12.61 -15.28 -3.23
N TYR A 30 -11.66 -14.35 -3.38
CA TYR A 30 -11.86 -12.92 -3.19
C TYR A 30 -11.30 -12.12 -4.36
N ARG A 31 -11.77 -10.88 -4.50
CA ARG A 31 -11.14 -9.87 -5.38
C ARG A 31 -9.85 -9.34 -4.74
N ALA A 32 -8.88 -10.23 -4.54
CA ALA A 32 -7.57 -9.88 -3.98
C ALA A 32 -6.70 -9.18 -5.04
N ALA A 33 -6.02 -8.11 -4.63
CA ALA A 33 -5.03 -7.42 -5.46
C ALA A 33 -3.76 -8.27 -5.60
N ASN A 34 -3.00 -8.08 -6.70
CA ASN A 34 -1.72 -8.75 -6.93
C ASN A 34 -0.58 -8.07 -6.16
N PHE A 35 -0.80 -7.86 -4.85
CA PHE A 35 0.17 -7.26 -3.95
C PHE A 35 0.23 -8.07 -2.65
N ASN A 36 1.26 -8.89 -2.54
CA ASN A 36 1.46 -9.79 -1.41
C ASN A 36 2.51 -9.26 -0.46
N MET A 37 2.24 -9.37 0.84
CA MET A 37 3.13 -8.90 1.89
C MET A 37 3.46 -10.04 2.84
N LEU A 38 4.74 -10.18 3.19
CA LEU A 38 5.19 -11.12 4.22
C LEU A 38 5.77 -10.35 5.41
N PHE A 39 4.94 -10.14 6.42
CA PHE A 39 5.37 -9.62 7.71
C PHE A 39 6.02 -10.73 8.54
N GLY A 40 7.19 -10.46 9.11
CA GLY A 40 7.91 -11.44 9.92
C GLY A 40 8.60 -10.81 11.13
N HIS A 41 8.43 -11.44 12.30
CA HIS A 41 9.16 -11.10 13.53
C HIS A 41 10.07 -12.23 13.97
N SER A 42 11.27 -11.93 14.47
CA SER A 42 12.19 -12.93 15.02
C SER A 42 12.51 -14.01 13.99
N LEU A 43 12.28 -15.29 14.29
CA LEU A 43 12.41 -16.38 13.30
C LEU A 43 11.47 -16.23 12.09
N GLY A 44 10.29 -15.62 12.28
CA GLY A 44 9.41 -15.22 11.17
C GLY A 44 10.03 -14.12 10.30
N GLY A 45 10.80 -13.21 10.91
CA GLY A 45 11.61 -12.22 10.19
C GLY A 45 12.74 -12.90 9.40
N THR A 46 13.39 -13.89 10.00
CA THR A 46 14.40 -14.70 9.31
C THR A 46 13.81 -15.48 8.13
N LEU A 47 12.60 -16.02 8.28
CA LEU A 47 11.84 -16.63 7.18
C LEU A 47 11.51 -15.61 6.08
N ALA A 48 11.07 -14.41 6.45
CA ALA A 48 10.77 -13.35 5.48
C ALA A 48 12.02 -12.98 4.67
N THR A 49 13.17 -12.86 5.31
CA THR A 49 14.45 -12.67 4.60
C THR A 49 14.80 -13.87 3.72
N TYR A 50 14.59 -15.10 4.19
CA TYR A 50 14.80 -16.28 3.35
C TYR A 50 13.93 -16.25 2.09
N ALA A 51 12.64 -15.91 2.22
CA ALA A 51 11.73 -15.78 1.09
C ALA A 51 12.19 -14.68 0.13
N LEU A 52 12.61 -13.52 0.64
CA LEU A 52 13.15 -12.43 -0.17
C LEU A 52 14.36 -12.86 -1.03
N LEU A 53 15.30 -13.63 -0.45
CA LEU A 53 16.53 -13.99 -1.14
C LEU A 53 16.36 -15.16 -2.12
N ASN A 54 15.41 -16.07 -1.86
CA ASN A 54 15.27 -17.32 -2.64
C ASN A 54 14.04 -17.35 -3.56
N LYS A 55 12.98 -16.63 -3.19
CA LYS A 55 11.67 -16.59 -3.87
C LYS A 55 11.06 -15.19 -3.85
N PRO A 56 11.80 -14.13 -4.27
CA PRO A 56 11.33 -12.76 -4.18
C PRO A 56 10.04 -12.51 -4.96
N GLU A 57 9.70 -13.31 -5.97
CA GLU A 57 8.45 -13.21 -6.74
C GLU A 57 7.18 -13.51 -5.94
N LEU A 58 7.28 -14.18 -4.78
CA LEU A 58 6.10 -14.54 -3.99
C LEU A 58 5.48 -13.33 -3.26
N PHE A 59 6.27 -12.32 -2.93
CA PHE A 59 5.82 -11.15 -2.17
C PHE A 59 6.39 -9.87 -2.74
N ASN A 60 5.58 -8.82 -2.73
CA ASN A 60 5.95 -7.48 -3.14
C ASN A 60 6.61 -6.71 -2.00
N ALA A 61 6.27 -7.03 -0.75
CA ALA A 61 6.76 -6.32 0.44
C ALA A 61 7.11 -7.23 1.62
N TYR A 62 8.12 -6.82 2.37
CA TYR A 62 8.71 -7.52 3.51
C TYR A 62 8.96 -6.54 4.67
N PRO A 63 8.00 -6.33 5.57
CA PRO A 63 8.28 -5.73 6.87
C PRO A 63 8.84 -6.79 7.82
N ILE A 64 10.09 -6.59 8.24
CA ILE A 64 10.93 -7.56 8.95
C ILE A 64 11.34 -6.94 10.28
N ALA A 65 10.87 -7.52 11.38
CA ALA A 65 11.15 -7.09 12.75
C ALA A 65 12.16 -8.00 13.43
N SER A 66 13.32 -7.45 13.80
CA SER A 66 14.35 -8.11 14.62
C SER A 66 14.66 -9.56 14.21
N PRO A 67 15.01 -9.81 12.93
CA PRO A 67 15.30 -11.16 12.48
C PRO A 67 16.55 -11.71 13.18
N ASN A 68 16.58 -13.02 13.42
CA ASN A 68 17.80 -13.65 13.93
C ASN A 68 18.68 -14.10 12.76
N TYR A 69 19.64 -13.26 12.35
CA TYR A 69 20.61 -13.61 11.30
C TYR A 69 21.78 -14.49 11.76
N ASN A 70 21.94 -14.70 13.07
CA ASN A 70 23.03 -15.53 13.59
C ASN A 70 22.84 -17.02 13.28
N ILE A 71 21.60 -17.46 13.00
CA ILE A 71 21.27 -18.89 12.82
C ILE A 71 21.90 -19.54 11.60
N ASN A 72 22.43 -18.76 10.65
CA ASN A 72 22.95 -19.27 9.37
C ASN A 72 24.41 -18.86 9.12
N ASN A 73 25.19 -18.63 10.18
CA ASN A 73 26.63 -18.34 10.10
C ASN A 73 27.00 -17.26 9.04
N GLY A 74 26.16 -16.24 8.88
CA GLY A 74 26.35 -15.14 7.92
C GLY A 74 25.99 -15.42 6.46
N ASN A 75 25.40 -16.57 6.13
CA ASN A 75 25.00 -16.89 4.74
C ASN A 75 23.91 -15.96 4.19
N PHE A 76 23.03 -15.42 5.03
CA PHE A 76 22.06 -14.40 4.61
C PHE A 76 22.75 -13.16 4.06
N HIS A 77 23.76 -12.65 4.78
CA HIS A 77 24.55 -11.49 4.35
C HIS A 77 25.28 -11.74 3.03
N LYS A 78 25.94 -12.91 2.91
CA LYS A 78 26.65 -13.31 1.68
C LYS A 78 25.70 -13.43 0.49
N SER A 79 24.52 -14.02 0.71
CA SER A 79 23.52 -14.22 -0.35
C SER A 79 22.96 -12.89 -0.83
N LEU A 80 22.64 -11.97 0.08
CA LEU A 80 22.21 -10.63 -0.31
C LEU A 80 23.30 -9.88 -1.09
N ASP A 81 24.54 -9.89 -0.60
CA ASP A 81 25.67 -9.22 -1.27
C ASP A 81 25.88 -9.75 -2.70
N MET A 82 25.80 -11.07 -2.89
CA MET A 82 25.87 -11.71 -4.20
C MET A 82 24.68 -11.31 -5.10
N ILE A 83 23.45 -11.34 -4.60
CA ILE A 83 22.26 -10.93 -5.37
C ILE A 83 22.35 -9.47 -5.79
N LEU A 84 22.83 -8.57 -4.92
CA LEU A 84 22.99 -7.15 -5.27
C LEU A 84 24.08 -6.91 -6.32
N LYS A 85 25.11 -7.75 -6.36
CA LYS A 85 26.16 -7.70 -7.40
C LYS A 85 25.69 -8.25 -8.74
N GLU A 86 24.91 -9.34 -8.74
CA GLU A 86 24.55 -10.05 -9.96
C GLU A 86 23.18 -9.65 -10.52
N LYS A 87 22.18 -9.46 -9.65
CA LYS A 87 20.77 -9.26 -10.00
C LYS A 87 20.08 -8.27 -9.05
N PRO A 88 20.58 -7.02 -8.91
CA PRO A 88 20.07 -6.06 -7.93
C PRO A 88 18.58 -5.75 -8.09
N GLU A 89 18.05 -5.84 -9.32
CA GLU A 89 16.63 -5.58 -9.60
C GLU A 89 15.68 -6.55 -8.90
N MET A 90 16.12 -7.78 -8.56
CA MET A 90 15.32 -8.71 -7.75
C MET A 90 15.01 -8.15 -6.35
N ILE A 91 15.92 -7.34 -5.80
CA ILE A 91 15.78 -6.70 -4.49
C ILE A 91 15.19 -5.29 -4.62
N ARG A 92 15.66 -4.50 -5.59
CA ARG A 92 15.18 -3.11 -5.80
C ARG A 92 13.70 -3.00 -6.11
N SER A 93 13.13 -4.04 -6.72
CA SER A 93 11.70 -4.11 -7.04
C SER A 93 10.83 -4.53 -5.85
N ARG A 94 11.40 -4.73 -4.65
CA ARG A 94 10.68 -5.14 -3.44
C ARG A 94 10.72 -4.07 -2.36
N PHE A 95 9.62 -3.95 -1.63
CA PHE A 95 9.58 -3.15 -0.41
C PHE A 95 10.18 -3.93 0.73
N ILE A 96 11.15 -3.34 1.40
CA ILE A 96 11.83 -3.97 2.52
C ILE A 96 11.89 -2.94 3.62
N TYR A 97 11.25 -3.25 4.75
CA TYR A 97 11.35 -2.45 5.96
C TYR A 97 11.98 -3.33 7.03
N LEU A 98 13.23 -3.05 7.39
CA LEU A 98 13.96 -3.78 8.42
C LEU A 98 14.02 -2.94 9.70
N THR A 99 13.70 -3.52 10.85
CA THR A 99 13.91 -2.84 12.13
C THR A 99 14.61 -3.72 13.14
N VAL A 100 15.33 -3.06 14.04
CA VAL A 100 15.99 -3.65 15.19
C VAL A 100 15.93 -2.67 16.36
N GLY A 101 15.76 -3.17 17.57
CA GLY A 101 15.79 -2.42 18.82
C GLY A 101 17.18 -2.39 19.46
N ASP A 102 17.27 -1.89 20.68
CA ASP A 102 18.51 -1.82 21.46
C ASP A 102 18.37 -2.16 22.95
N GLN A 103 17.18 -2.63 23.37
CA GLN A 103 16.93 -3.02 24.75
C GLN A 103 16.93 -4.53 24.92
N TRP A 104 17.50 -4.96 26.04
CA TRP A 104 17.52 -6.34 26.54
C TRP A 104 18.40 -7.31 25.74
N GLN A 105 18.67 -8.47 26.35
CA GLN A 105 19.69 -9.42 25.90
C GLN A 105 19.43 -9.96 24.49
N THR A 106 18.20 -10.35 24.17
CA THR A 106 17.85 -10.92 22.86
C THR A 106 18.17 -9.96 21.73
N GLU A 107 17.76 -8.70 21.86
CA GLU A 107 17.94 -7.71 20.82
C GLU A 107 19.41 -7.34 20.62
N ASN A 108 20.15 -7.20 21.72
CA ASN A 108 21.59 -7.01 21.69
C ASN A 108 22.31 -8.15 20.96
N GLY A 109 21.79 -9.38 21.04
CA GLY A 109 22.32 -10.53 20.32
C GLY A 109 22.09 -10.48 18.81
N PHE A 110 20.99 -9.90 18.33
CA PHE A 110 20.64 -9.87 16.89
C PHE A 110 21.17 -8.63 16.18
N ARG A 111 21.33 -7.54 16.94
CA ARG A 111 21.64 -6.21 16.44
C ARG A 111 22.83 -6.10 15.51
N ALA A 112 23.95 -6.74 15.83
CA ALA A 112 25.13 -6.71 14.95
C ALA A 112 24.84 -7.35 13.58
N GLY A 113 24.07 -8.44 13.55
CA GLY A 113 23.62 -9.08 12.32
C GLY A 113 22.70 -8.17 11.51
N ASP A 114 21.76 -7.50 12.16
CA ASP A 114 20.78 -6.62 11.51
C ASP A 114 21.43 -5.35 10.95
N GLN A 115 22.34 -4.73 11.69
CA GLN A 115 23.12 -3.57 11.23
C GLN A 115 24.06 -3.93 10.06
N LYS A 116 24.62 -5.14 10.07
CA LYS A 116 25.38 -5.66 8.92
C LYS A 116 24.48 -5.86 7.71
N MET A 117 23.27 -6.38 7.90
CA MET A 117 22.29 -6.52 6.81
C MET A 117 21.91 -5.17 6.24
N ASP A 118 21.69 -4.17 7.10
CA ASP A 118 21.41 -2.79 6.68
C ASP A 118 22.53 -2.19 5.83
N SER A 119 23.77 -2.38 6.25
CA SER A 119 24.94 -1.91 5.50
C SER A 119 24.97 -2.47 4.07
N ILE A 120 24.59 -3.74 3.90
CA ILE A 120 24.53 -4.40 2.58
C ILE A 120 23.33 -3.88 1.78
N PHE A 121 22.14 -3.79 2.36
CA PHE A 121 20.96 -3.27 1.64
C PHE A 121 21.15 -1.83 1.17
N LYS A 122 21.84 -0.97 1.94
CA LYS A 122 22.17 0.41 1.52
C LYS A 122 22.98 0.46 0.22
N SER A 123 23.82 -0.54 -0.05
CA SER A 123 24.55 -0.66 -1.31
C SER A 123 23.66 -0.91 -2.53
N SER A 124 22.41 -1.36 -2.32
CA SER A 124 21.45 -1.57 -3.42
C SER A 124 20.99 -0.28 -4.08
N SER A 125 21.07 0.87 -3.41
CA SER A 125 20.45 2.14 -3.83
C SER A 125 18.94 2.03 -4.11
N SER A 126 18.26 1.04 -3.52
CA SER A 126 16.80 0.88 -3.66
C SER A 126 16.06 2.03 -2.98
N GLN A 127 15.10 2.64 -3.68
CA GLN A 127 14.18 3.62 -3.10
C GLN A 127 13.10 2.98 -2.20
N LYS A 128 13.01 1.65 -2.19
CA LYS A 128 12.00 0.86 -1.47
C LYS A 128 12.59 0.12 -0.25
N TYR A 129 13.82 0.45 0.14
CA TYR A 129 14.46 -0.08 1.33
C TYR A 129 14.46 0.94 2.47
N TYR A 130 14.02 0.51 3.64
CA TYR A 130 13.97 1.30 4.86
C TYR A 130 14.57 0.51 6.01
N PHE A 131 15.35 1.19 6.85
CA PHE A 131 15.89 0.64 8.09
C PHE A 131 15.57 1.54 9.27
N ARG A 132 15.06 0.96 10.35
CA ARG A 132 14.82 1.68 11.61
C ARG A 132 15.55 1.03 12.78
N ASP A 133 16.54 1.75 13.28
CA ASP A 133 17.21 1.49 14.55
C ASP A 133 16.38 2.09 15.70
N SER A 134 15.56 1.25 16.32
CA SER A 134 14.51 1.61 17.26
C SER A 134 15.06 1.75 18.69
N LYS A 135 15.61 2.91 19.02
CA LYS A 135 16.12 3.25 20.35
C LYS A 135 15.06 3.15 21.44
N GLY A 136 15.36 2.45 22.52
CA GLY A 136 14.44 2.20 23.65
C GLY A 136 13.46 1.05 23.43
N TYR A 137 13.53 0.35 22.30
CA TYR A 137 12.68 -0.80 21.98
C TYR A 137 13.45 -2.11 22.14
N GLY A 138 12.77 -3.16 22.58
CA GLY A 138 13.31 -4.50 22.73
C GLY A 138 12.64 -5.48 21.78
N HIS A 139 13.08 -6.74 21.84
CA HIS A 139 12.70 -7.77 20.86
C HIS A 139 11.19 -7.94 20.62
N ASN A 140 10.36 -7.80 21.66
CA ASN A 140 8.91 -7.97 21.54
C ASN A 140 8.15 -6.67 21.23
N THR A 141 8.84 -5.52 21.19
CA THR A 141 8.22 -4.22 20.86
C THR A 141 8.57 -3.74 19.46
N THR A 142 9.62 -4.27 18.82
CA THR A 142 9.93 -3.97 17.42
C THR A 142 8.88 -4.42 16.39
N PRO A 143 8.04 -5.46 16.62
CA PRO A 143 7.00 -5.83 15.65
C PRO A 143 5.98 -4.71 15.40
N THR A 144 5.59 -3.97 16.44
CA THR A 144 4.63 -2.87 16.29
C THR A 144 5.22 -1.73 15.45
N ILE A 145 6.51 -1.45 15.64
CA ILE A 145 7.25 -0.49 14.83
C ILE A 145 7.33 -0.94 13.38
N ALA A 146 7.79 -2.17 13.13
CA ALA A 146 7.92 -2.68 11.77
C ALA A 146 6.60 -2.70 11.01
N PHE A 147 5.50 -3.00 11.72
CA PHE A 147 4.18 -3.02 11.13
C PHE A 147 3.70 -1.60 10.82
N VAL A 148 3.63 -0.71 11.81
CA VAL A 148 3.05 0.64 11.61
C VAL A 148 3.86 1.46 10.60
N ASP A 149 5.17 1.54 10.81
CA ASP A 149 6.03 2.31 9.91
C ASP A 149 6.16 1.64 8.54
N GLY A 150 6.30 0.31 8.53
CA GLY A 150 6.43 -0.45 7.28
C GLY A 150 5.22 -0.21 6.39
N MET A 151 4.01 -0.32 6.94
CA MET A 151 2.77 -0.01 6.21
C MET A 151 2.75 1.43 5.72
N SER A 152 3.12 2.38 6.57
CA SER A 152 3.15 3.81 6.22
C SER A 152 4.08 4.10 5.05
N GLN A 153 5.27 3.47 5.01
CA GLN A 153 6.20 3.62 3.90
C GLN A 153 5.72 2.92 2.63
N ILE A 154 5.24 1.69 2.75
CA ILE A 154 4.74 0.89 1.61
C ILE A 154 3.63 1.63 0.89
N PHE A 155 2.65 2.16 1.64
CA PHE A 155 1.46 2.80 1.08
C PHE A 155 1.59 4.32 0.87
N SER A 156 2.80 4.88 1.03
CA SER A 156 3.03 6.33 0.98
C SER A 156 2.65 6.99 -0.35
N GLU A 157 2.66 6.27 -1.47
CA GLU A 157 2.27 6.83 -2.78
C GLU A 157 0.75 6.98 -2.95
N TRP A 158 -0.07 6.32 -2.13
CA TRP A 158 -1.51 6.54 -2.17
C TRP A 158 -1.91 7.92 -1.60
N TRP A 159 -1.22 8.41 -0.56
CA TRP A 159 -1.68 9.57 0.22
C TRP A 159 -0.62 10.61 0.65
N HIS A 160 0.70 10.37 0.51
CA HIS A 160 1.69 11.16 1.26
C HIS A 160 2.88 11.78 0.49
N LYS A 161 3.12 11.47 -0.81
CA LYS A 161 4.38 11.89 -1.48
C LYS A 161 4.27 12.70 -2.79
N SER A 162 3.12 13.26 -3.11
CA SER A 162 2.98 14.27 -4.18
C SER A 162 1.77 15.14 -3.85
N PRO A 163 1.43 16.22 -4.61
CA PRO A 163 0.11 16.82 -4.42
C PRO A 163 -0.92 15.69 -4.48
N ASP A 164 -1.95 15.76 -3.63
CA ASP A 164 -3.08 14.85 -3.73
C ASP A 164 -3.47 14.78 -5.22
N LEU A 165 -3.82 13.59 -5.73
CA LEU A 165 -4.34 13.50 -7.10
C LEU A 165 -5.44 14.55 -7.29
N ARG A 166 -6.26 14.75 -6.24
CA ARG A 166 -7.24 15.82 -6.16
C ARG A 166 -6.66 17.21 -6.42
N ASP A 167 -5.56 17.59 -5.78
CA ASP A 167 -4.89 18.89 -5.96
C ASP A 167 -4.29 19.02 -7.37
N SER A 168 -3.75 17.91 -7.90
CA SER A 168 -3.14 17.89 -9.22
C SER A 168 -4.18 18.14 -10.31
N ILE A 169 -5.38 17.56 -10.19
CA ILE A 169 -6.46 17.69 -11.19
C ILE A 169 -7.33 18.95 -11.00
N SER A 170 -7.37 19.53 -9.80
CA SER A 170 -8.17 20.73 -9.50
C SER A 170 -7.56 22.04 -10.02
N GLY A 171 -6.25 22.07 -10.31
CA GLY A 171 -5.49 23.30 -10.56
C GLY A 171 -5.35 23.78 -12.02
N LYS A 172 -6.12 23.26 -12.99
CA LYS A 172 -5.92 23.49 -14.46
C LYS A 172 -4.55 23.02 -15.00
N ASN A 173 -3.84 22.14 -14.28
CA ASN A 173 -2.47 21.71 -14.61
C ASN A 173 -2.38 20.70 -15.77
N GLY A 174 -3.32 20.73 -16.71
CA GLY A 174 -3.41 19.81 -17.85
C GLY A 174 -4.76 19.13 -17.95
N ASP A 175 -4.85 18.19 -18.89
CA ASP A 175 -6.04 17.34 -19.09
C ASP A 175 -6.23 16.39 -17.89
N PRO A 176 -7.39 16.41 -17.19
CA PRO A 176 -7.61 15.57 -16.01
C PRO A 176 -7.45 14.07 -16.28
N ALA A 177 -7.90 13.58 -17.44
CA ALA A 177 -7.76 12.16 -17.79
C ALA A 177 -6.28 11.75 -17.87
N THR A 178 -5.46 12.60 -18.48
CA THR A 178 -4.00 12.41 -18.53
C THR A 178 -3.38 12.35 -17.13
N LEU A 179 -3.76 13.26 -16.23
CA LEU A 179 -3.24 13.32 -14.86
C LEU A 179 -3.63 12.08 -14.04
N VAL A 180 -4.89 11.64 -14.11
CA VAL A 180 -5.35 10.41 -13.47
C VAL A 180 -4.57 9.20 -13.98
N ASN A 181 -4.41 9.06 -15.31
CA ASN A 181 -3.66 7.96 -15.90
C ASN A 181 -2.18 7.95 -15.47
N GLN A 182 -1.54 9.12 -15.39
CA GLN A 182 -0.16 9.25 -14.90
C GLN A 182 -0.04 8.83 -13.43
N TYR A 183 -0.99 9.22 -12.59
CA TYR A 183 -1.03 8.83 -11.18
C TYR A 183 -1.12 7.30 -11.03
N TYR A 184 -2.06 6.65 -11.71
CA TYR A 184 -2.22 5.19 -11.64
C TYR A 184 -1.05 4.43 -12.28
N LYS A 185 -0.39 4.99 -13.31
CA LYS A 185 0.87 4.46 -13.83
C LYS A 185 2.00 4.53 -12.80
N ARG A 186 2.11 5.64 -12.07
CA ARG A 186 3.08 5.78 -10.96
C ARG A 186 2.80 4.75 -9.87
N LEU A 187 1.54 4.60 -9.43
CA LEU A 187 1.16 3.57 -8.47
C LEU A 187 1.56 2.18 -8.99
N SER A 188 1.23 1.85 -10.24
CA SER A 188 1.56 0.55 -10.82
C SER A 188 3.06 0.25 -10.78
N ASN A 189 3.89 1.24 -11.13
CA ASN A 189 5.35 1.14 -11.05
C ASN A 189 5.85 1.00 -9.60
N TRP A 190 5.23 1.73 -8.67
CA TRP A 190 5.59 1.69 -7.27
C TRP A 190 5.27 0.33 -6.65
N TYR A 191 4.08 -0.23 -6.87
CA TYR A 191 3.68 -1.50 -6.25
C TYR A 191 4.07 -2.75 -7.05
N GLY A 192 4.47 -2.60 -8.32
CA GLY A 192 4.95 -3.70 -9.16
C GLY A 192 3.83 -4.56 -9.75
N TYR A 193 2.61 -4.05 -9.83
CA TYR A 193 1.48 -4.68 -10.52
C TYR A 193 0.56 -3.61 -11.11
N THR A 194 -0.26 -3.98 -12.10
CA THR A 194 -1.19 -3.04 -12.71
C THR A 194 -2.28 -2.61 -11.72
N ILE A 195 -2.32 -1.31 -11.43
CA ILE A 195 -3.37 -0.65 -10.67
C ILE A 195 -4.09 0.28 -11.63
N ASN A 196 -5.36 0.00 -11.86
CA ASN A 196 -6.25 0.85 -12.65
C ASN A 196 -7.18 1.59 -11.69
N PRO A 197 -7.62 2.81 -12.05
CA PRO A 197 -8.72 3.42 -11.33
C PRO A 197 -9.93 2.51 -11.42
N ASN A 198 -10.59 2.26 -10.29
CA ASN A 198 -11.92 1.67 -10.38
C ASN A 198 -12.85 2.69 -11.06
N ALA A 199 -13.92 2.23 -11.71
CA ALA A 199 -14.80 3.12 -12.45
C ALA A 199 -15.44 4.22 -11.56
N GLY A 200 -15.61 3.99 -10.26
CA GLY A 200 -16.12 5.00 -9.32
C GLY A 200 -15.09 6.09 -9.07
N ASP A 201 -13.85 5.72 -8.76
CA ASP A 201 -12.74 6.65 -8.49
C ASP A 201 -12.44 7.50 -9.73
N TYR A 202 -12.37 6.89 -10.91
CA TYR A 202 -12.16 7.64 -12.16
C TYR A 202 -13.23 8.72 -12.35
N GLN A 203 -14.50 8.33 -12.25
CA GLN A 203 -15.63 9.22 -12.44
C GLN A 203 -15.70 10.31 -11.37
N TYR A 204 -15.33 9.98 -10.12
CA TYR A 204 -15.19 10.92 -9.02
C TYR A 204 -14.13 11.99 -9.32
N TYR A 205 -12.92 11.58 -9.71
CA TYR A 205 -11.83 12.51 -10.03
C TYR A 205 -12.16 13.41 -11.22
N MET A 206 -12.74 12.85 -12.29
CA MET A 206 -13.20 13.66 -13.43
C MET A 206 -14.29 14.65 -13.00
N GLY A 207 -15.24 14.23 -12.16
CA GLY A 207 -16.27 15.08 -11.59
C GLY A 207 -15.69 16.27 -10.83
N ILE A 208 -14.75 16.03 -9.92
CA ILE A 208 -14.05 17.08 -9.17
C ILE A 208 -13.31 18.05 -10.11
N ALA A 209 -12.57 17.54 -11.08
CA ALA A 209 -11.80 18.38 -12.00
C ALA A 209 -12.69 19.33 -12.82
N TYR A 210 -13.86 18.86 -13.29
CA TYR A 210 -14.81 19.71 -14.02
C TYR A 210 -15.61 20.65 -13.11
N LEU A 211 -15.86 20.28 -11.85
CA LEU A 211 -16.45 21.20 -10.86
C LEU A 211 -15.57 22.43 -10.63
N GLU A 212 -14.26 22.24 -10.49
CA GLU A 212 -13.29 23.32 -10.26
C GLU A 212 -13.20 24.29 -11.44
N THR A 213 -13.35 23.75 -12.66
CA THR A 213 -13.43 24.58 -13.88
C THR A 213 -14.82 25.17 -14.13
N LYS A 214 -15.78 24.93 -13.22
CA LYS A 214 -17.20 25.33 -13.29
C LYS A 214 -17.95 24.76 -14.50
N ASP A 215 -17.42 23.73 -15.13
CA ASP A 215 -18.16 22.94 -16.13
C ASP A 215 -19.05 21.92 -15.41
N TYR A 216 -20.08 22.45 -14.76
CA TYR A 216 -21.01 21.66 -13.95
C TYR A 216 -21.77 20.60 -14.77
N LYS A 217 -21.97 20.87 -16.06
CA LYS A 217 -22.63 19.93 -16.97
C LYS A 217 -21.76 18.69 -17.19
N THR A 218 -20.49 18.88 -17.55
CA THR A 218 -19.56 17.78 -17.74
C THR A 218 -19.28 17.05 -16.43
N ALA A 219 -19.11 17.78 -15.31
CA ALA A 219 -18.98 17.18 -13.99
C ALA A 219 -20.14 16.24 -13.66
N ALA A 220 -21.39 16.72 -13.82
CA ALA A 220 -22.58 15.93 -13.57
C ALA A 220 -22.67 14.67 -14.47
N GLN A 221 -22.17 14.73 -15.71
CA GLN A 221 -22.15 13.58 -16.62
C GLN A 221 -21.23 12.47 -16.10
N TYR A 222 -19.97 12.79 -15.76
CA TYR A 222 -19.03 11.81 -15.21
C TYR A 222 -19.55 11.24 -13.87
N LEU A 223 -19.98 12.10 -12.96
CA LEU A 223 -20.48 11.67 -11.64
C LEU A 223 -21.72 10.77 -11.74
N ASN A 224 -22.66 11.10 -12.63
CA ASN A 224 -23.83 10.26 -12.88
C ASN A 224 -23.44 8.90 -13.48
N GLU A 225 -22.42 8.85 -14.35
CA GLU A 225 -21.89 7.58 -14.87
C GLU A 225 -21.27 6.74 -13.74
N GLY A 226 -20.49 7.34 -12.85
CA GLY A 226 -19.95 6.66 -11.67
C GLY A 226 -21.04 6.08 -10.77
N LEU A 227 -22.13 6.83 -10.55
CA LEU A 227 -23.27 6.40 -9.74
C LEU A 227 -24.08 5.25 -10.36
N LYS A 228 -24.00 5.00 -11.67
CA LYS A 228 -24.61 3.80 -12.28
C LYS A 228 -23.94 2.51 -11.80
N HIS A 229 -22.63 2.56 -11.57
CA HIS A 229 -21.84 1.41 -11.09
C HIS A 229 -21.76 1.34 -9.56
N TYR A 230 -21.73 2.51 -8.91
CA TYR A 230 -21.58 2.63 -7.46
C TYR A 230 -22.70 3.52 -6.87
N PRO A 231 -23.97 3.08 -6.90
CA PRO A 231 -25.11 3.91 -6.50
C PRO A 231 -25.11 4.29 -5.03
N ASN A 232 -24.39 3.55 -4.19
CA ASN A 232 -24.26 3.78 -2.76
C ASN A 232 -22.86 4.30 -2.37
N ASN A 233 -22.19 5.03 -3.26
CA ASN A 233 -20.95 5.73 -2.92
C ASN A 233 -21.29 7.15 -2.46
N ALA A 234 -21.05 7.44 -1.17
CA ALA A 234 -21.44 8.70 -0.55
C ALA A 234 -20.67 9.91 -1.10
N ASP A 235 -19.37 9.75 -1.40
CA ASP A 235 -18.53 10.81 -1.97
C ASP A 235 -19.01 11.18 -3.38
N LEU A 236 -19.26 10.18 -4.24
CA LEU A 236 -19.84 10.40 -5.57
C LEU A 236 -21.19 11.11 -5.49
N LEU A 237 -22.07 10.72 -4.56
CA LEU A 237 -23.37 11.36 -4.35
C LEU A 237 -23.23 12.81 -3.88
N ALA A 238 -22.29 13.09 -2.97
CA ALA A 238 -22.06 14.43 -2.46
C ALA A 238 -21.53 15.36 -3.58
N VAL A 239 -20.52 14.91 -4.31
CA VAL A 239 -19.94 15.67 -5.42
C VAL A 239 -20.94 15.83 -6.57
N TYR A 240 -21.79 14.84 -6.82
CA TYR A 240 -22.90 14.98 -7.77
C TYR A 240 -23.92 16.05 -7.32
N GLY A 241 -24.19 16.14 -6.02
CA GLY A 241 -24.98 17.21 -5.44
C GLY A 241 -24.38 18.59 -5.72
N ASP A 242 -23.05 18.74 -5.61
CA ASP A 242 -22.34 19.99 -5.90
C ASP A 242 -22.48 20.38 -7.39
N ALA A 243 -22.39 19.41 -8.29
CA ALA A 243 -22.56 19.65 -9.73
C ALA A 243 -24.00 20.04 -10.07
N LEU A 244 -25.00 19.40 -9.43
CA LEU A 244 -26.41 19.75 -9.59
C LEU A 244 -26.73 21.15 -9.06
N LEU A 245 -26.10 21.55 -7.94
CA LEU A 245 -26.17 22.91 -7.43
C LEU A 245 -25.64 23.93 -8.45
N GLY A 246 -24.46 23.69 -9.01
CA GLY A 246 -23.87 24.54 -10.05
C GLY A 246 -24.71 24.63 -11.33
N LEU A 247 -25.48 23.57 -11.63
CA LEU A 247 -26.48 23.54 -12.71
C LEU A 247 -27.82 24.21 -12.36
N ASN A 248 -27.93 24.86 -11.19
CA ASN A 248 -29.14 25.47 -10.67
C ASN A 248 -30.31 24.48 -10.49
N GLN A 249 -30.01 23.26 -10.03
CA GLN A 249 -30.99 22.18 -9.75
C GLN A 249 -31.01 21.83 -8.24
N PRO A 250 -31.44 22.76 -7.36
CA PRO A 250 -31.29 22.62 -5.91
C PRO A 250 -32.07 21.44 -5.31
N ASP A 251 -33.28 21.13 -5.81
CA ASP A 251 -34.08 20.02 -5.27
C ASP A 251 -33.40 18.67 -5.47
N LYS A 252 -32.82 18.46 -6.67
CA LYS A 252 -32.06 17.24 -6.97
C LYS A 252 -30.77 17.16 -6.17
N ALA A 253 -30.09 18.29 -5.96
CA ALA A 253 -28.91 18.33 -5.12
C ALA A 253 -29.25 17.93 -3.67
N LYS A 254 -30.34 18.48 -3.08
CA LYS A 254 -30.84 18.09 -1.75
C LYS A 254 -31.12 16.58 -1.67
N GLU A 255 -31.71 15.99 -2.71
CA GLU A 255 -31.93 14.55 -2.77
C GLU A 255 -30.62 13.76 -2.75
N SER A 256 -29.64 14.16 -3.57
CA SER A 256 -28.33 13.51 -3.65
C SER A 256 -27.58 13.56 -2.30
N TYR A 257 -27.53 14.74 -1.68
CA TYR A 257 -26.95 14.94 -0.36
C TYR A 257 -27.61 14.09 0.73
N ARG A 258 -28.94 14.02 0.74
CA ARG A 258 -29.68 13.18 1.70
C ARG A 258 -29.39 11.70 1.50
N LYS A 259 -29.17 11.24 0.26
CA LYS A 259 -28.73 9.86 0.00
C LYS A 259 -27.32 9.64 0.54
N ALA A 260 -26.38 10.55 0.29
CA ALA A 260 -25.02 10.48 0.82
C ALA A 260 -25.01 10.37 2.36
N LEU A 261 -25.77 11.22 3.06
CA LEU A 261 -25.88 11.22 4.53
C LEU A 261 -26.46 9.93 5.12
N ARG A 262 -27.25 9.15 4.36
CA ARG A 262 -27.76 7.85 4.82
C ARG A 262 -26.71 6.75 4.76
N ILE A 263 -25.65 6.96 3.99
CA ILE A 263 -24.63 5.96 3.68
C ILE A 263 -23.35 6.23 4.46
N THR A 264 -22.92 7.50 4.54
CA THR A 264 -21.62 7.83 5.13
C THR A 264 -21.63 7.85 6.66
N THR A 265 -20.51 7.45 7.26
CA THR A 265 -20.18 7.66 8.67
C THR A 265 -19.05 8.68 8.85
N ASP A 266 -18.50 9.22 7.75
CA ASP A 266 -17.44 10.23 7.75
C ASP A 266 -17.96 11.56 8.28
N GLN A 267 -17.40 12.01 9.40
CA GLN A 267 -17.84 13.22 10.10
C GLN A 267 -17.52 14.50 9.31
N GLU A 268 -16.44 14.53 8.53
CA GLU A 268 -16.08 15.69 7.71
C GLU A 268 -17.06 15.83 6.55
N LEU A 269 -17.36 14.73 5.85
CA LEU A 269 -18.34 14.72 4.77
C LEU A 269 -19.74 15.09 5.27
N ILE A 270 -20.16 14.55 6.43
CA ILE A 270 -21.43 14.89 7.08
C ILE A 270 -21.52 16.38 7.39
N ALA A 271 -20.46 16.96 7.98
CA ALA A 271 -20.41 18.37 8.32
C ALA A 271 -20.48 19.26 7.06
N ASP A 272 -19.75 18.91 6.00
CA ASP A 272 -19.77 19.64 4.74
C ASP A 272 -21.16 19.63 4.08
N ILE A 273 -21.79 18.45 3.97
CA ILE A 273 -23.12 18.32 3.38
C ILE A 273 -24.15 19.11 4.20
N ASN A 274 -24.13 19.02 5.54
CA ASN A 274 -25.06 19.75 6.39
C ASN A 274 -24.93 21.26 6.25
N ARG A 275 -23.68 21.77 6.12
CA ARG A 275 -23.42 23.18 5.84
C ARG A 275 -24.05 23.61 4.51
N LYS A 276 -23.88 22.80 3.45
CA LYS A 276 -24.47 23.06 2.13
C LYS A 276 -25.99 23.06 2.18
N LEU A 277 -26.61 22.06 2.81
CA LEU A 277 -28.07 21.97 2.95
C LEU A 277 -28.68 23.16 3.70
N LYS A 278 -27.98 23.71 4.70
CA LYS A 278 -28.43 24.90 5.45
C LYS A 278 -28.37 26.18 4.62
N ALA A 279 -27.47 26.25 3.65
CA ALA A 279 -27.28 27.42 2.79
C ALA A 279 -28.25 27.47 1.58
N MET A 280 -29.07 26.43 1.37
CA MET A 280 -29.99 26.27 0.23
C MET A 280 -31.45 26.51 0.60
#